data_AF-A0A3B9BSE2-F1
#
_entry.id   AF-A0A3B9BSE2-F1
#
_cell.length_a   1.000
_cell.length_b   1.000
_cell.length_c   1.000
_cell.angle_alpha   90.00
_cell.angle_beta   90.00
_cell.angle_gamma   90.00
#
_symmetry.space_group_name_H-M   'P 1'
#
loop_
_entity.id
_entity.type
_entity.pdbx_description
1 polymer ?
#
loop_
_entity_poly.entity_id
_entity_poly.type
_entity_poly.pdbx_seq_one_letter_code
_entity_poly.pdbx_strand_id
1 'polypeptide(L)' 'FASVFPASNPKYVLVVTLDEPSIRAHGEERRTAGWTAVPVSAEIVARLMPILGLRPNFAAARNFKFVSVRD' A
#
# COMPACT_ATOMS: atom_id res chain seq x y z
N PHE A 1 0.70 -10.55 -1.78
CA PHE A 1 -0.07 -9.57 -0.97
C PHE A 1 -1.52 -9.62 -1.42
N ALA A 2 -2.46 -9.60 -0.47
CA ALA A 2 -3.88 -9.52 -0.76
C ALA A 2 -4.47 -8.34 0.02
N SER A 3 -5.36 -7.59 -0.62
CA SER A 3 -6.06 -6.46 0.00
C SER A 3 -7.50 -6.36 -0.47
N VAL A 4 -8.28 -5.60 0.30
CA VAL A 4 -9.65 -5.23 -0.04
C VAL A 4 -9.78 -3.72 -0.07
N PHE A 5 -10.57 -3.17 -0.99
CA PHE A 5 -10.83 -1.74 -1.07
C PHE A 5 -12.24 -1.42 -1.61
N PRO A 6 -12.82 -0.24 -1.29
CA PRO A 6 -12.40 0.69 -0.22
C PRO A 6 -12.52 0.07 1.18
N ALA A 7 -11.64 0.42 2.12
CA ALA A 7 -11.61 -0.21 3.46
C ALA A 7 -12.92 -0.04 4.27
N SER A 8 -13.62 1.09 4.09
CA SER A 8 -14.86 1.39 4.82
C SER A 8 -16.11 0.66 4.30
N ASN A 9 -16.11 0.26 3.03
CA ASN A 9 -17.20 -0.50 2.41
C ASN A 9 -16.61 -1.32 1.26
N PRO A 10 -15.99 -2.47 1.55
CA PRO A 10 -15.25 -3.25 0.56
C PRO A 10 -16.10 -3.68 -0.63
N LYS A 11 -15.57 -3.49 -1.84
CA LYS A 11 -16.21 -3.91 -3.10
C LYS A 11 -15.27 -4.72 -4.00
N TYR A 12 -13.96 -4.59 -3.79
CA TYR A 12 -12.94 -5.18 -4.65
C TYR A 12 -11.87 -5.89 -3.81
N VAL A 13 -11.31 -6.94 -4.38
CA VAL A 13 -10.13 -7.65 -3.87
C VAL A 13 -8.99 -7.43 -4.87
N LEU A 14 -7.80 -7.14 -4.37
CA LEU A 14 -6.56 -7.15 -5.16
C LEU A 14 -5.64 -8.24 -4.61
N VAL A 15 -5.15 -9.09 -5.51
CA VAL A 15 -4.10 -10.07 -5.22
C VAL A 15 -2.92 -9.78 -6.11
N VAL A 16 -1.75 -9.56 -5.50
CA VAL A 16 -0.48 -9.37 -6.21
C VAL A 16 0.50 -10.41 -5.71
N THR A 17 1.05 -11.19 -6.63
CA THR A 17 2.15 -12.11 -6.40
C THR A 17 3.34 -11.65 -7.22
N LEU A 18 4.52 -11.70 -6.61
CA LEU A 18 5.79 -11.47 -7.27
C LEU A 18 6.63 -12.70 -6.96
N ASP A 19 7.34 -13.20 -7.97
CA ASP A 19 8.22 -14.36 -7.82
C ASP A 19 9.62 -13.91 -7.36
N GLU A 20 10.13 -14.60 -6.34
CA GLU A 20 11.40 -14.32 -5.66
C GLU A 20 11.76 -12.82 -5.41
N PRO A 21 10.82 -11.93 -5.04
CA PRO A 21 11.10 -10.50 -5.00
C PRO A 21 12.01 -10.14 -3.81
N SER A 22 12.93 -9.22 -4.03
CA SER A 22 13.68 -8.57 -2.96
C SER A 22 13.89 -7.08 -3.22
N ILE A 23 14.08 -6.32 -2.15
CA ILE A 23 14.56 -4.93 -2.19
C ILE A 23 15.70 -4.75 -1.19
N ARG A 24 16.48 -3.68 -1.33
CA ARG A 24 17.44 -3.24 -0.31
C ARG A 24 16.91 -2.00 0.39
N ALA A 25 16.68 -2.07 1.70
CA ALA A 25 16.19 -0.97 2.51
C ALA A 25 16.85 -1.01 3.90
N HIS A 26 17.20 0.16 4.45
CA HIS A 26 17.88 0.27 5.76
C HIS A 26 19.15 -0.60 5.89
N GLY A 27 19.93 -0.73 4.81
CA GLY A 27 21.17 -1.52 4.81
C GLY A 27 20.97 -3.04 4.69
N GLU A 28 19.73 -3.52 4.60
CA GLU A 28 19.41 -4.95 4.58
C GLU A 28 18.62 -5.34 3.33
N GLU A 29 18.72 -6.61 2.93
CA GLU A 29 17.80 -7.19 1.95
C GLU A 29 16.45 -7.51 2.63
N ARG A 30 15.34 -7.15 2.00
CA ARG A 30 13.98 -7.39 2.49
C ARG A 30 13.17 -8.11 1.43
N ARG A 31 12.47 -9.17 1.83
CA ARG A 31 11.70 -10.06 0.95
C ARG A 31 10.21 -10.16 1.31
N THR A 32 9.79 -9.58 2.44
CA THR A 32 8.38 -9.65 2.86
C THR A 32 7.52 -8.78 1.95
N ALA A 33 6.27 -9.21 1.75
CA ALA A 33 5.34 -8.55 0.83
C ALA A 33 5.09 -7.07 1.18
N GLY A 34 5.21 -6.68 2.45
CA GLY A 34 5.11 -5.29 2.89
C GLY A 34 6.16 -4.36 2.28
N TRP A 35 7.35 -4.90 1.98
CA TRP A 35 8.43 -4.15 1.33
C TRP A 35 8.40 -4.28 -0.19
N THR A 36 7.97 -5.43 -0.72
CA THR A 36 8.03 -5.74 -2.15
C THR A 36 6.72 -5.47 -2.89
N ALA A 37 5.67 -6.22 -2.58
CA ALA A 37 4.41 -6.20 -3.32
C ALA A 37 3.47 -5.05 -2.92
N VAL A 38 3.54 -4.56 -1.68
CA VAL A 38 2.63 -3.50 -1.18
C VAL A 38 2.81 -2.16 -1.91
N PRO A 39 4.04 -1.63 -2.14
CA PRO A 39 4.20 -0.38 -2.89
C PRO A 39 3.61 -0.47 -4.30
N VAL A 40 3.82 -1.59 -5.00
CA VAL A 40 3.23 -1.85 -6.32
C VAL A 40 1.71 -1.89 -6.23
N SER A 41 1.16 -2.55 -5.21
CA SER A 41 -0.28 -2.65 -4.99
C SER A 41 -0.92 -1.28 -4.72
N ALA A 42 -0.24 -0.41 -3.95
CA ALA A 42 -0.71 0.95 -3.68
C ALA A 42 -0.80 1.78 -4.98
N GLU A 43 0.21 1.67 -5.82
CA GLU A 43 0.26 2.32 -7.14
C GLU A 43 -0.84 1.83 -8.09
N ILE A 44 -1.15 0.54 -8.07
CA ILE A 44 -2.27 -0.04 -8.83
C ILE A 44 -3.60 0.56 -8.34
N VAL A 45 -3.86 0.49 -7.03
CA VAL A 45 -5.12 0.98 -6.44
C VAL A 45 -5.29 2.49 -6.67
N ALA A 46 -4.23 3.29 -6.54
CA ALA A 46 -4.28 4.74 -6.77
C ALA A 46 -4.71 5.12 -8.19
N ARG A 47 -4.33 4.32 -9.21
CA ARG A 47 -4.74 4.52 -10.61
C ARG A 47 -6.11 3.94 -10.92
N LEU A 48 -6.45 2.78 -10.35
CA LEU A 48 -7.73 2.12 -10.59
C LEU A 48 -8.91 2.82 -9.92
N MET A 49 -8.74 3.33 -8.69
CA MET A 49 -9.85 3.90 -7.93
C MET A 49 -10.59 5.04 -8.66
N PRO A 50 -9.92 6.05 -9.25
CA PRO A 50 -10.60 7.10 -9.99
C PRO A 50 -11.41 6.59 -11.20
N ILE A 51 -10.91 5.56 -11.90
CA ILE A 51 -11.60 4.93 -13.04
C ILE A 51 -12.88 4.23 -12.57
N LEU A 52 -12.84 3.62 -11.38
CA LEU A 52 -13.98 2.97 -10.74
C LEU A 52 -14.94 3.96 -10.05
N GLY A 53 -14.77 5.27 -10.26
CA GLY A 53 -15.58 6.32 -9.64
C GLY A 53 -15.34 6.50 -8.13
N LEU A 54 -14.30 5.88 -7.58
CA LEU A 54 -13.92 5.99 -6.18
C LEU A 54 -12.95 7.15 -5.99
N ARG A 55 -13.30 8.12 -5.13
CA ARG A 55 -12.40 9.23 -4.78
C ARG A 55 -11.56 8.87 -3.56
N PRO A 56 -10.25 9.18 -3.54
CA PRO A 56 -9.45 9.02 -2.35
C PRO A 56 -9.99 9.89 -1.20
N ASN A 57 -10.08 9.32 0.00
CA ASN A 57 -10.41 10.06 1.22
C ASN A 57 -9.12 10.44 1.96
N PHE A 58 -8.61 11.65 1.67
CA PHE A 58 -7.38 12.15 2.30
C PHE A 58 -7.57 12.60 3.76
N ALA A 59 -8.80 12.64 4.29
CA ALA A 59 -9.02 13.05 5.67
C ALA A 59 -8.34 12.11 6.68
N ALA A 60 -8.21 10.82 6.35
CA ALA A 60 -7.50 9.84 7.17
C ALA A 60 -5.97 10.04 7.17
N ALA A 61 -5.40 10.55 6.08
CA ALA A 61 -3.94 10.73 5.95
C ALA A 61 -3.39 11.91 6.78
N ARG A 62 -4.21 12.91 7.09
CA ARG A 62 -3.77 14.12 7.83
C ARG A 62 -3.51 13.90 9.32
N ASN A 63 -3.94 12.77 9.89
CA ASN A 63 -3.85 12.51 11.34
C ASN A 63 -2.62 11.70 11.76
N PHE A 64 -1.75 11.31 10.81
CA PHE A 64 -0.47 10.70 11.15
C PHE A 64 0.53 11.79 11.53
N LYS A 65 0.58 12.14 12.83
CA LYS A 65 1.74 12.83 13.40
C LYS A 65 2.91 11.85 13.37
N PHE A 66 3.87 12.07 12.46
CA PHE A 66 5.17 11.43 12.57
C PHE A 66 5.84 11.93 13.86
N VAL A 67 5.78 11.12 14.91
CA VAL A 67 6.61 11.33 16.09
C VAL A 67 8.04 10.99 15.66
N SER A 68 8.83 12.02 15.40
CA SER A 68 10.28 11.91 15.26
C SER A 68 10.84 11.48 16.62
N VAL A 69 11.04 10.18 16.82
CA VAL A 69 11.91 9.69 17.88
C VAL A 69 13.35 9.93 17.41
N ARG A 70 13.91 11.07 17.82
CA ARG A 70 15.34 11.35 17.79
C ARG A 70 15.81 11.26 19.23
N ASP A 71 16.60 10.24 19.51
CA ASP A 71 17.59 10.27 20.58
C ASP A 71 18.92 10.76 19.98
#